data_AF-A0A9P9WPD9-F1
#
_entry.id   AF-A0A9P9WPD9-F1
#
_cell.length_a   1.000
_cell.length_b   1.000
_cell.length_c   1.000
_cell.angle_alpha   90.00
_cell.angle_beta   90.00
_cell.angle_gamma   90.00
#
_symmetry.space_group_name_H-M   'P 1'
#
loop_
_entity.id
_entity.type
_entity.pdbx_description
1 polymer ?
#
loop_
_entity_poly.entity_id
_entity_poly.type
_entity_poly.pdbx_seq_one_letter_code
_entity_poly.pdbx_strand_id
1 'polypeptide(L)'
;MSTARVDLFSSLVLLPTANALGHLAPAIGASWAAIGRRIWDYPVLVLLFSVHTLLDIGFDKYIDVPLEKRPRALLSSFWAGTLILLIAWSSCLCGFPTAIRIVWYIALEVFWAVPLIPLYTPRHGFRFSKLRQLFGPLKSVFCGVMAGLMDAEPAAYHACLIYANDCSPDHQRMQSLAYSILYNFIRESFYDARDIDEDTEANVTTMATSLGMSNTIAVLVAVAVTSEVWISGEITLETGIRSVSVVGLSSLIVITQTRDKRWPFRDNFAELLMLEATGNWGLVDLRIPPGKWNYFGGKAVVTADPYPEDIDTQSIANTVMRPVDATAHAVLDEILASENEEGLIPLYFQKDRPRVCVEVCANACTFFYTYGRGHEVRKTFEFVLATLRNRDFGPNRYYFTPEPLMYYCCRLAHSANTPELLEMRDVLRGAVEDRIGSKTTIGDEEDNAACLAIRLLICQRLGTPNPVDLKALLELQEEDGSFGIGWYYGFGKSQAKIGHRGLTAALSVKAIKGAVSQM
;
A
#
# COMPACT_ATOMS: atom_id res chain seq x y z
N MET A 1 11.05 19.28 10.79
CA MET A 1 10.87 18.10 11.66
C MET A 1 10.97 16.87 10.77
N SER A 2 11.79 15.86 11.12
CA SER A 2 11.90 14.65 10.30
C SER A 2 10.54 13.93 10.21
N THR A 3 10.19 13.43 9.03
CA THR A 3 8.95 12.66 8.76
C THR A 3 8.66 11.60 9.84
N ALA A 4 9.70 10.92 10.32
CA ALA A 4 9.60 9.92 11.40
C ALA A 4 9.02 10.43 12.74
N ARG A 5 9.14 11.73 13.08
CA ARG A 5 8.53 12.28 14.31
C ARG A 5 7.05 12.60 14.13
N VAL A 6 6.64 12.96 12.92
CA VAL A 6 5.23 13.21 12.59
C VAL A 6 4.45 11.89 12.61
N ASP A 7 5.07 10.82 12.11
CA ASP A 7 4.48 9.47 12.14
C ASP A 7 4.25 8.97 13.57
N LEU A 8 5.23 9.12 14.46
CA LEU A 8 5.12 8.62 15.83
C LEU A 8 4.04 9.34 16.65
N PHE A 9 3.94 10.67 16.55
CA PHE A 9 2.89 11.43 17.24
C PHE A 9 1.50 11.10 16.67
N SER A 10 1.41 10.94 15.35
CA SER A 10 0.18 10.53 14.70
C SER A 10 -0.28 9.16 15.21
N SER A 11 0.61 8.16 15.21
CA SER A 11 0.28 6.79 15.63
C SER A 11 -0.02 6.64 17.12
N LEU A 12 0.69 7.37 17.99
CA LEU A 12 0.58 7.20 19.44
C LEU A 12 -0.31 8.22 20.15
N VAL A 13 -0.82 9.25 19.46
CA VAL A 13 -1.67 10.26 20.09
C VAL A 13 -2.88 10.58 19.24
N LEU A 14 -2.69 10.99 17.98
CA LEU A 14 -3.81 11.44 17.14
C LEU A 14 -4.75 10.30 16.78
N LEU A 15 -4.22 9.18 16.28
CA LEU A 15 -5.02 8.04 15.84
C LEU A 15 -5.86 7.49 16.99
N PRO A 16 -5.30 7.27 18.20
CA PRO A 16 -6.10 6.68 19.27
C PRO A 16 -7.06 7.67 19.92
N THR A 17 -6.71 8.96 19.94
CA THR A 17 -7.65 10.02 20.30
C THR A 17 -8.83 10.02 19.32
N ALA A 18 -8.58 9.92 18.02
CA ALA A 18 -9.63 9.87 17.01
C ALA A 18 -10.49 8.60 17.15
N ASN A 19 -9.89 7.45 17.42
CA ASN A 19 -10.61 6.20 17.68
C ASN A 19 -11.52 6.34 18.92
N ALA A 20 -11.00 6.90 20.02
CA ALA A 20 -11.77 7.14 21.23
C ALA A 20 -12.92 8.13 21.02
N LEU A 21 -12.74 9.17 20.19
CA LEU A 21 -13.84 10.08 19.81
C LEU A 21 -14.97 9.35 19.08
N GLY A 22 -14.66 8.28 18.34
CA GLY A 22 -15.66 7.43 17.67
C GLY A 22 -16.64 6.77 18.65
N HIS A 23 -16.26 6.56 19.90
CA HIS A 23 -17.12 5.96 20.94
C HIS A 23 -18.06 6.94 21.63
N LEU A 24 -17.83 8.25 21.47
CA LEU A 24 -18.67 9.27 22.10
C LEU A 24 -20.04 9.37 21.45
N ALA A 25 -20.12 9.23 20.12
CA ALA A 25 -21.38 9.33 19.40
C ALA A 25 -22.42 8.27 19.86
N PRO A 26 -22.07 6.97 19.98
CA PRO A 26 -22.97 5.98 20.55
C PRO A 26 -23.40 6.28 21.99
N ALA A 27 -22.49 6.76 22.84
CA ALA A 27 -22.80 7.10 24.24
C ALA A 27 -23.76 8.30 24.37
N ILE A 28 -23.58 9.32 23.52
CA ILE A 28 -24.50 10.47 23.44
C ILE A 28 -25.88 10.00 22.95
N GLY A 29 -25.90 9.15 21.92
CA GLY A 29 -27.13 8.55 21.40
C GLY A 29 -27.90 7.77 22.46
N ALA A 30 -27.19 6.95 23.25
CA ALA A 30 -27.76 6.18 24.36
C ALA A 30 -28.30 7.04 25.49
N SER A 31 -27.56 8.08 25.88
CA SER A 31 -28.03 9.04 26.88
C SER A 31 -29.29 9.76 26.42
N TRP A 32 -29.34 10.15 25.14
CA TRP A 32 -30.52 10.78 24.57
C TRP A 32 -31.71 9.80 24.51
N ALA A 33 -31.53 8.61 23.96
CA ALA A 33 -32.59 7.62 23.86
C ALA A 33 -33.16 7.21 25.23
N ALA A 34 -32.31 7.15 26.25
CA ALA A 34 -32.73 6.79 27.61
C ALA A 34 -33.59 7.87 28.30
N ILE A 35 -33.56 9.13 27.86
CA ILE A 35 -34.26 10.25 28.54
C ILE A 35 -35.24 10.98 27.61
N GLY A 36 -35.13 10.77 26.30
CA GLY A 36 -35.93 11.47 25.30
C GLY A 36 -35.52 12.93 25.03
N ARG A 37 -34.42 13.44 25.62
CA ARG A 37 -33.87 14.77 25.32
C ARG A 37 -32.35 14.75 25.14
N ARG A 38 -31.80 15.75 24.41
CA ARG A 38 -30.35 15.87 24.21
C ARG A 38 -29.65 16.24 25.52
N ILE A 39 -28.70 15.42 25.93
CA ILE A 39 -27.87 15.64 27.11
C ILE A 39 -26.41 15.35 26.76
N TRP A 40 -25.52 16.21 27.25
CA TRP A 40 -24.07 16.02 27.18
C TRP A 40 -23.60 15.62 28.57
N ASP A 41 -23.58 14.33 28.83
CA ASP A 41 -23.13 13.76 30.11
C ASP A 41 -21.59 13.78 30.18
N TYR A 42 -21.03 14.98 30.35
CA TYR A 42 -19.58 15.19 30.30
C TYR A 42 -18.79 14.23 31.20
N PRO A 43 -19.21 13.91 32.44
CA PRO A 43 -18.52 12.92 33.26
C PRO A 43 -18.39 11.56 32.57
N VAL A 44 -19.48 10.99 32.05
CA VAL A 44 -19.46 9.68 31.37
C VAL A 44 -18.69 9.74 30.05
N LEU A 45 -18.86 10.82 29.27
CA LEU A 45 -18.16 10.98 27.99
C LEU A 45 -16.65 11.11 28.19
N VAL A 46 -16.20 11.88 29.18
CA VAL A 46 -14.77 11.99 29.53
C VAL A 46 -14.24 10.66 30.04
N LEU A 47 -15.04 9.91 30.81
CA LEU A 47 -14.65 8.58 31.29
C LEU A 47 -14.45 7.61 30.13
N LEU A 48 -15.44 7.48 29.24
CA LEU A 48 -15.37 6.63 28.06
C LEU A 48 -14.21 7.02 27.14
N PHE A 49 -14.08 8.31 26.83
CA PHE A 49 -12.96 8.82 26.03
C PHE A 49 -11.61 8.43 26.64
N SER A 50 -11.42 8.68 27.93
CA SER A 50 -10.12 8.49 28.58
C SER A 50 -9.74 7.01 28.66
N VAL A 51 -10.72 6.15 28.92
CA VAL A 51 -10.57 4.69 28.91
C VAL A 51 -10.16 4.18 27.54
N HIS A 52 -10.95 4.51 26.51
CA HIS A 52 -10.70 4.06 25.13
C HIS A 52 -9.34 4.52 24.63
N THR A 53 -9.02 5.79 24.88
CA THR A 53 -7.73 6.37 24.49
C THR A 53 -6.57 5.67 25.20
N LEU A 54 -6.73 5.30 26.48
CA LEU A 54 -5.70 4.60 27.25
C LEU A 54 -5.50 3.16 26.77
N LEU A 55 -6.59 2.46 26.42
CA LEU A 55 -6.53 1.07 25.96
C LEU A 55 -5.90 0.96 24.56
N ASP A 56 -6.34 1.80 23.63
CA ASP A 56 -5.85 1.80 22.25
C ASP A 56 -4.36 2.22 22.17
N ILE A 57 -3.93 3.16 23.04
CA ILE A 57 -2.51 3.53 23.12
C ILE A 57 -1.69 2.52 23.90
N GLY A 58 -2.12 2.19 25.12
CA GLY A 58 -1.32 1.42 26.06
C GLY A 58 -1.06 -0.02 25.62
N PHE A 59 -2.02 -0.63 24.92
CA PHE A 59 -1.96 -2.04 24.57
C PHE A 59 -1.83 -2.32 23.07
N ASP A 60 -2.59 -1.64 22.20
CA ASP A 60 -2.55 -1.96 20.77
C ASP A 60 -1.36 -1.25 20.09
N LYS A 61 -1.38 0.08 20.02
CA LYS A 61 -0.39 0.83 19.22
C LYS A 61 1.01 0.93 19.84
N TYR A 62 1.12 0.99 21.17
CA TYR A 62 2.44 1.11 21.81
C TYR A 62 3.28 -0.17 21.67
N ILE A 63 2.64 -1.34 21.58
CA ILE A 63 3.34 -2.61 21.37
C ILE A 63 3.93 -2.68 19.96
N ASP A 64 3.19 -2.20 18.96
CA ASP A 64 3.59 -2.22 17.54
C ASP A 64 4.73 -1.25 17.22
N VAL A 65 4.99 -0.25 18.07
CA VAL A 65 6.13 0.67 17.90
C VAL A 65 7.44 -0.01 18.34
N PRO A 66 8.46 -0.11 17.46
CA PRO A 66 9.77 -0.64 17.81
C PRO A 66 10.39 0.07 19.02
N LEU A 67 11.08 -0.68 19.87
CA LEU A 67 11.58 -0.19 21.17
C LEU A 67 12.40 1.11 21.02
N GLU A 68 13.23 1.18 19.98
CA GLU A 68 14.10 2.31 19.66
C GLU A 68 13.35 3.56 19.17
N LYS A 69 12.10 3.41 18.72
CA LYS A 69 11.23 4.51 18.27
C LYS A 69 10.22 4.94 19.33
N ARG A 70 10.13 4.24 20.46
CA ARG A 70 9.15 4.58 21.50
C ARG A 70 9.47 5.97 22.10
N PRO A 71 8.44 6.78 22.39
CA PRO A 71 8.64 8.04 23.08
C PRO A 71 9.34 7.82 24.42
N ARG A 72 10.05 8.85 24.91
CA ARG A 72 10.71 8.79 26.21
C ARG A 72 9.70 8.40 27.27
N ALA A 73 10.06 7.47 28.16
CA ALA A 73 9.18 6.95 29.21
C ALA A 73 8.45 8.05 29.98
N LEU A 74 9.12 9.18 30.25
CA LEU A 74 8.53 10.33 30.93
C LEU A 74 7.33 10.94 30.19
N LEU A 75 7.39 11.06 28.86
CA LEU A 75 6.28 11.60 28.05
C LEU A 75 5.09 10.63 28.06
N SER A 76 5.36 9.32 27.88
CA SER A 76 4.34 8.27 27.97
C SER A 76 3.70 8.23 29.35
N SER A 77 4.50 8.33 30.42
CA SER A 77 4.00 8.36 31.80
C SER A 77 3.19 9.61 32.11
N PHE A 78 3.59 10.78 31.63
CA PHE A 78 2.82 12.02 31.82
C PHE A 78 1.45 11.93 31.14
N TRP A 79 1.44 11.46 29.90
CA TRP A 79 0.22 11.36 29.12
C TRP A 79 -0.73 10.27 29.67
N ALA A 80 -0.21 9.07 29.99
CA ALA A 80 -0.98 8.01 30.65
C ALA A 80 -1.47 8.45 32.04
N GLY A 81 -0.64 9.14 32.82
CA GLY A 81 -1.02 9.70 34.12
C GLY A 81 -2.17 10.71 34.01
N THR A 82 -2.18 11.53 32.95
CA THR A 82 -3.29 12.47 32.67
C THR A 82 -4.60 11.72 32.43
N LEU A 83 -4.57 10.65 31.63
CA LEU A 83 -5.76 9.82 31.39
C LEU A 83 -6.24 9.11 32.66
N ILE A 84 -5.32 8.57 33.47
CA ILE A 84 -5.67 7.94 34.74
C ILE A 84 -6.33 8.94 35.70
N LEU A 85 -5.83 10.18 35.77
CA LEU A 85 -6.46 11.23 36.57
C LEU A 85 -7.86 11.59 36.06
N LEU A 86 -8.06 11.67 34.74
CA LEU A 86 -9.39 11.89 34.14
C LEU A 86 -10.35 10.72 34.45
N ILE A 87 -9.87 9.48 34.36
CA ILE A 87 -10.65 8.29 34.72
C ILE A 87 -11.08 8.34 36.19
N ALA A 88 -10.15 8.64 37.10
CA ALA A 88 -10.44 8.74 38.53
C ALA A 88 -11.45 9.87 38.82
N TRP A 89 -11.21 11.06 38.27
CA TRP A 89 -12.09 12.21 38.40
C TRP A 89 -13.50 11.92 37.91
N SER A 90 -13.65 11.42 36.67
CA SER A 90 -14.96 11.11 36.11
C SER A 90 -15.64 9.95 36.82
N SER A 91 -14.91 8.94 37.29
CA SER A 91 -15.49 7.85 38.10
C SER A 91 -16.09 8.36 39.42
N CYS A 92 -15.45 9.36 40.05
CA CYS A 92 -16.00 10.00 41.24
C CYS A 92 -17.30 10.77 40.92
N LEU A 93 -17.36 11.47 39.78
CA LEU A 93 -18.54 12.23 39.38
C LEU A 93 -19.70 11.34 38.91
N CYS A 94 -19.42 10.25 38.19
CA CYS A 94 -20.44 9.33 37.67
C CYS A 94 -21.05 8.41 38.74
N GLY A 95 -20.44 8.35 39.91
CA GLY A 95 -20.74 7.40 40.97
C GLY A 95 -20.15 6.00 40.72
N PHE A 96 -19.89 5.30 41.83
CA PHE A 96 -19.26 3.99 41.83
C PHE A 96 -20.00 2.92 40.99
N PRO A 97 -21.35 2.85 40.98
CA PRO A 97 -22.06 1.86 40.15
C PRO A 97 -21.82 2.03 38.64
N THR A 98 -21.82 3.27 38.14
CA THR A 98 -21.51 3.58 36.74
C THR A 98 -20.06 3.24 36.41
N ALA A 99 -19.13 3.62 37.30
CA ALA A 99 -17.72 3.31 37.14
C ALA A 99 -17.47 1.79 37.11
N ILE A 100 -18.12 1.00 37.98
CA ILE A 100 -18.02 -0.47 37.96
C ILE A 100 -18.49 -1.03 36.62
N ARG A 101 -19.61 -0.55 36.06
CA ARG A 101 -20.13 -1.04 34.78
C ARG A 101 -19.11 -0.81 33.67
N ILE A 102 -18.58 0.41 33.59
CA ILE A 102 -17.52 0.76 32.64
C ILE A 102 -16.30 -0.12 32.87
N VAL A 103 -15.82 -0.29 34.11
CA VAL A 103 -14.67 -1.15 34.44
C VAL A 103 -14.92 -2.62 34.12
N TRP A 104 -16.14 -3.13 34.26
CA TRP A 104 -16.49 -4.50 33.89
C TRP A 104 -16.40 -4.70 32.39
N TYR A 105 -16.94 -3.76 31.61
CA TYR A 105 -16.82 -3.79 30.16
C TYR A 105 -15.37 -3.54 29.71
N ILE A 106 -14.59 -2.72 30.43
CA ILE A 106 -13.15 -2.59 30.24
C ILE A 106 -12.43 -3.88 30.56
N ALA A 107 -12.80 -4.63 31.60
CA ALA A 107 -12.14 -5.90 31.87
C ALA A 107 -12.34 -6.86 30.68
N LEU A 108 -13.55 -6.88 30.11
CA LEU A 108 -13.85 -7.59 28.87
C LEU A 108 -13.07 -7.03 27.67
N GLU A 109 -12.87 -5.71 27.60
CA GLU A 109 -12.08 -5.04 26.57
C GLU A 109 -10.57 -5.25 26.76
N VAL A 110 -10.06 -5.39 27.98
CA VAL A 110 -8.68 -5.75 28.27
C VAL A 110 -8.46 -7.22 27.92
N PHE A 111 -9.42 -8.11 28.21
CA PHE A 111 -9.42 -9.46 27.65
C PHE A 111 -9.44 -9.47 26.11
N TRP A 112 -9.92 -8.39 25.48
CA TRP A 112 -9.92 -8.17 24.03
C TRP A 112 -8.61 -7.54 23.50
N ALA A 113 -8.03 -6.56 24.20
CA ALA A 113 -6.80 -5.86 23.84
C ALA A 113 -5.54 -6.66 24.20
N VAL A 114 -5.64 -7.62 25.12
CA VAL A 114 -4.55 -8.54 25.42
C VAL A 114 -4.38 -9.49 24.23
N PRO A 115 -3.20 -9.53 23.59
CA PRO A 115 -2.99 -10.20 22.31
C PRO A 115 -3.11 -11.74 22.36
N LEU A 116 -3.48 -12.31 23.50
CA LEU A 116 -3.18 -13.70 23.84
C LEU A 116 -4.25 -14.23 24.80
N ILE A 117 -5.37 -14.72 24.25
CA ILE A 117 -6.37 -15.48 25.01
C ILE A 117 -5.79 -16.86 25.31
N PRO A 118 -5.68 -17.28 26.60
CA PRO A 118 -5.20 -18.61 26.95
C PRO A 118 -6.26 -19.66 26.59
N LEU A 119 -6.01 -20.40 25.51
CA LEU A 119 -6.80 -21.55 25.09
C LEU A 119 -6.10 -22.83 25.54
N TYR A 120 -6.76 -23.59 26.41
CA TYR A 120 -6.29 -24.92 26.77
C TYR A 120 -6.78 -25.95 25.75
N THR A 121 -5.86 -26.72 25.17
CA THR A 121 -6.21 -27.91 24.40
C THR A 121 -5.58 -29.15 25.04
N PRO A 122 -6.29 -30.28 25.16
CA PRO A 122 -5.74 -31.50 25.77
C PRO A 122 -4.44 -32.00 25.11
N ARG A 123 -4.22 -31.67 23.83
CA ARG A 123 -3.03 -32.08 23.07
C ARG A 123 -1.84 -31.12 23.17
N HIS A 124 -2.06 -29.83 23.43
CA HIS A 124 -0.99 -28.82 23.37
C HIS A 124 -0.88 -27.92 24.61
N GLY A 125 -1.68 -28.17 25.66
CA GLY A 125 -1.71 -27.34 26.85
C GLY A 125 -2.31 -25.96 26.60
N PHE A 126 -1.93 -24.98 27.43
CA PHE A 126 -2.29 -23.58 27.23
C PHE A 126 -1.53 -22.99 26.05
N ARG A 127 -2.27 -22.58 25.02
CA ARG A 127 -1.76 -21.74 23.91
C ARG A 127 -2.43 -20.39 23.97
N PHE A 128 -1.66 -19.37 23.68
CA PHE A 128 -2.18 -18.02 23.59
C PHE A 128 -2.55 -17.70 22.14
N SER A 129 -3.79 -17.32 21.88
CA SER A 129 -4.28 -16.98 20.54
C SER A 129 -4.77 -15.54 20.49
N LYS A 130 -4.52 -14.85 19.37
CA LYS A 130 -5.09 -13.51 19.15
C LYS A 130 -6.61 -13.62 18.95
N LEU A 131 -7.37 -12.63 19.40
CA LEU A 131 -8.81 -12.57 19.19
C LEU A 131 -9.19 -12.73 17.70
N ARG A 132 -8.45 -12.07 16.82
CA ARG A 132 -8.61 -12.17 15.35
C ARG A 132 -8.41 -13.59 14.81
N GLN A 133 -7.59 -14.42 15.46
CA GLN A 133 -7.41 -15.84 15.09
C GLN A 133 -8.54 -16.72 15.63
N LEU A 134 -9.18 -16.31 16.73
CA LEU A 134 -10.27 -17.06 17.35
C LEU A 134 -11.60 -16.84 16.63
N PHE A 135 -11.92 -15.59 16.31
CA PHE A 135 -13.21 -15.22 15.71
C PHE A 135 -13.17 -15.11 14.18
N GLY A 136 -11.98 -14.98 13.58
CA GLY A 136 -11.82 -14.86 12.14
C GLY A 136 -12.69 -13.73 11.56
N PRO A 137 -13.52 -14.01 10.54
CA PRO A 137 -14.45 -13.02 9.96
C PRO A 137 -15.46 -12.42 10.95
N LEU A 138 -15.75 -13.11 12.06
CA LEU A 138 -16.71 -12.64 13.07
C LEU A 138 -16.08 -11.68 14.10
N LYS A 139 -14.78 -11.39 14.00
CA LYS A 139 -14.06 -10.46 14.89
C LYS A 139 -14.84 -9.14 15.00
N SER A 140 -15.14 -8.50 13.88
CA SER A 140 -15.83 -7.21 13.87
C SER A 140 -17.22 -7.24 14.50
N VAL A 141 -17.97 -8.35 14.34
CA VAL A 141 -19.29 -8.53 14.99
C VAL A 141 -19.13 -8.58 16.50
N PHE A 142 -18.19 -9.40 16.98
CA PHE A 142 -17.90 -9.48 18.40
C PHE A 142 -17.46 -8.13 18.96
N CYS A 143 -16.56 -7.41 18.28
CA CYS A 143 -16.09 -6.09 18.69
C CYS A 143 -17.23 -5.08 18.74
N GLY A 144 -18.11 -5.08 17.73
CA GLY A 144 -19.29 -4.22 17.69
C GLY A 144 -20.22 -4.43 18.87
N VAL A 145 -20.47 -5.69 19.25
CA VAL A 145 -21.31 -6.03 20.41
C VAL A 145 -20.70 -5.53 21.72
N MET A 146 -19.40 -5.78 21.94
CA MET A 146 -18.74 -5.44 23.19
C MET A 146 -18.59 -3.92 23.37
N ALA A 147 -18.13 -3.22 22.33
CA ALA A 147 -18.05 -1.77 22.33
C ALA A 147 -19.43 -1.14 22.47
N GLY A 148 -20.45 -1.70 21.79
CA GLY A 148 -21.81 -1.20 21.91
C GLY A 148 -22.39 -1.31 23.32
N LEU A 149 -22.16 -2.44 24.00
CA LEU A 149 -22.54 -2.62 25.41
C LEU A 149 -21.81 -1.63 26.31
N MET A 150 -20.51 -1.41 26.07
CA MET A 150 -19.71 -0.51 26.89
C MET A 150 -20.08 0.97 26.71
N ASP A 151 -20.38 1.39 25.48
CA ASP A 151 -20.68 2.78 25.18
C ASP A 151 -22.12 3.12 25.59
N ALA A 152 -23.08 2.24 25.30
CA ALA A 152 -24.50 2.54 25.49
C ALA A 152 -25.03 2.25 26.90
N GLU A 153 -24.63 1.13 27.53
CA GLU A 153 -25.23 0.70 28.80
C GLU A 153 -24.88 1.63 29.96
N PRO A 154 -23.61 1.99 30.20
CA PRO A 154 -23.25 2.89 31.29
C PRO A 154 -23.75 4.31 31.07
N ALA A 155 -23.77 4.78 29.81
CA ALA A 155 -24.30 6.08 29.46
C ALA A 155 -25.81 6.17 29.72
N ALA A 156 -26.60 5.21 29.24
CA ALA A 156 -28.03 5.15 29.52
C ALA A 156 -28.32 4.98 31.02
N TYR A 157 -27.52 4.18 31.73
CA TYR A 157 -27.67 3.94 33.16
C TYR A 157 -27.44 5.22 33.97
N HIS A 158 -26.31 5.91 33.76
CA HIS A 158 -25.99 7.13 34.48
C HIS A 158 -26.95 8.27 34.16
N ALA A 159 -27.32 8.42 32.90
CA ALA A 159 -28.29 9.41 32.49
C ALA A 159 -29.62 9.19 33.22
N CYS A 160 -30.11 7.95 33.34
CA CYS A 160 -31.30 7.66 34.13
C CYS A 160 -31.12 7.81 35.65
N LEU A 161 -29.91 7.69 36.20
CA LEU A 161 -29.67 8.02 37.61
C LEU A 161 -29.85 9.52 37.88
N ILE A 162 -29.34 10.37 36.97
CA ILE A 162 -29.50 11.83 37.10
C ILE A 162 -30.95 12.25 36.87
N TYR A 163 -31.65 11.59 35.93
CA TYR A 163 -32.98 11.97 35.47
C TYR A 163 -34.01 10.86 35.67
N ALA A 164 -34.12 10.34 36.90
CA ALA A 164 -34.93 9.17 37.24
C ALA A 164 -36.41 9.25 36.76
N ASN A 165 -36.99 10.45 36.76
CA ASN A 165 -38.39 10.66 36.36
C ASN A 165 -38.61 10.67 34.84
N ASP A 166 -37.55 10.86 34.07
CA ASP A 166 -37.60 11.02 32.61
C ASP A 166 -37.09 9.76 31.89
N CYS A 167 -36.78 8.69 32.63
CA CYS A 167 -36.17 7.49 32.06
C CYS A 167 -37.17 6.73 31.17
N SER A 168 -36.75 6.47 29.94
CA SER A 168 -37.57 5.87 28.89
C SER A 168 -37.97 4.42 29.20
N PRO A 169 -39.05 3.91 28.56
CA PRO A 169 -39.35 2.49 28.54
C PRO A 169 -38.17 1.66 27.99
N ASP A 170 -38.10 0.39 28.40
CA ASP A 170 -37.03 -0.56 28.00
C ASP A 170 -36.81 -0.64 26.48
N HIS A 171 -37.85 -0.38 25.69
CA HIS A 171 -37.78 -0.41 24.23
C HIS A 171 -36.79 0.61 23.64
N GLN A 172 -36.79 1.87 24.10
CA GLN A 172 -35.89 2.91 23.58
C GLN A 172 -34.42 2.65 23.97
N ARG A 173 -34.21 2.08 25.16
CA ARG A 173 -32.89 1.62 25.61
C ARG A 173 -32.35 0.49 24.73
N MET A 174 -33.19 -0.49 24.42
CA MET A 174 -32.83 -1.60 23.52
C MET A 174 -32.54 -1.11 22.10
N GLN A 175 -33.34 -0.19 21.57
CA GLN A 175 -33.08 0.42 20.26
C GLN A 175 -31.73 1.14 20.24
N SER A 176 -31.41 1.92 21.28
CA SER A 176 -30.12 2.61 21.31
C SER A 176 -28.93 1.68 21.46
N LEU A 177 -29.07 0.60 22.23
CA LEU A 177 -28.04 -0.42 22.33
C LEU A 177 -27.82 -1.07 20.96
N ALA A 178 -28.90 -1.43 20.25
CA ALA A 178 -28.81 -2.01 18.92
C ALA A 178 -28.10 -1.07 17.93
N TYR A 179 -28.41 0.23 17.95
CA TYR A 179 -27.70 1.22 17.13
C TYR A 179 -26.22 1.36 17.50
N SER A 180 -25.90 1.34 18.79
CA SER A 180 -24.52 1.40 19.26
C SER A 180 -23.70 0.18 18.79
N ILE A 181 -24.30 -1.02 18.87
CA ILE A 181 -23.70 -2.26 18.36
C ILE A 181 -23.48 -2.18 16.84
N LEU A 182 -24.51 -1.75 16.10
CA LEU A 182 -24.43 -1.62 14.64
C LEU A 182 -23.33 -0.64 14.22
N TYR A 183 -23.27 0.52 14.86
CA TYR A 183 -22.28 1.55 14.55
C TYR A 183 -20.86 1.03 14.81
N ASN A 184 -20.62 0.45 15.99
CA ASN A 184 -19.31 -0.10 16.34
C ASN A 184 -18.94 -1.28 15.42
N PHE A 185 -19.89 -2.15 15.06
CA PHE A 185 -19.65 -3.22 14.07
C PHE A 185 -19.19 -2.66 12.72
N ILE A 186 -19.90 -1.66 12.19
CA ILE A 186 -19.56 -1.05 10.90
C ILE A 186 -18.18 -0.41 10.99
N ARG A 187 -17.91 0.36 12.04
CA ARG A 187 -16.64 1.03 12.27
C ARG A 187 -15.46 0.04 12.33
N GLU A 188 -15.58 -1.01 13.15
CA GLU A 188 -14.54 -2.05 13.26
C GLU A 188 -14.32 -2.79 11.94
N SER A 189 -15.39 -3.05 11.21
CA SER A 189 -15.28 -3.69 9.89
C SER A 189 -14.58 -2.79 8.86
N PHE A 190 -14.73 -1.48 8.96
CA PHE A 190 -13.99 -0.53 8.13
C PHE A 190 -12.51 -0.44 8.52
N TYR A 191 -12.17 -0.59 9.81
CA TYR A 191 -10.77 -0.73 10.23
C TYR A 191 -10.15 -2.02 9.70
N ASP A 192 -10.85 -3.16 9.82
CA ASP A 192 -10.40 -4.43 9.22
C ASP A 192 -10.23 -4.31 7.68
N ALA A 193 -11.13 -3.58 7.03
CA ALA A 193 -11.04 -3.30 5.59
C ALA A 193 -9.82 -2.42 5.26
N ARG A 194 -9.57 -1.37 6.04
CA ARG A 194 -8.38 -0.51 5.89
C ARG A 194 -7.09 -1.31 6.01
N ASP A 195 -7.06 -2.27 6.94
CA ASP A 195 -5.87 -3.04 7.29
C ASP A 195 -5.78 -4.37 6.51
N ILE A 196 -6.56 -4.53 5.42
CA ILE A 196 -6.65 -5.77 4.63
C ILE A 196 -5.30 -6.29 4.13
N ASP A 197 -4.39 -5.41 3.71
CA ASP A 197 -3.07 -5.81 3.21
C ASP A 197 -2.20 -6.35 4.35
N GLU A 198 -2.19 -5.66 5.49
CA GLU A 198 -1.45 -6.07 6.69
C GLU A 198 -1.98 -7.39 7.24
N ASP A 199 -3.31 -7.54 7.31
CA ASP A 199 -3.93 -8.77 7.74
C ASP A 199 -3.69 -9.92 6.75
N THR A 200 -3.64 -9.64 5.45
CA THR A 200 -3.28 -10.64 4.42
C THR A 200 -1.83 -11.10 4.60
N GLU A 201 -0.87 -10.17 4.79
CA GLU A 201 0.53 -10.49 5.07
C GLU A 201 0.71 -11.30 6.35
N ALA A 202 -0.08 -10.99 7.39
CA ALA A 202 -0.06 -11.69 8.67
C ALA A 202 -0.84 -13.02 8.67
N ASN A 203 -1.41 -13.44 7.53
CA ASN A 203 -2.31 -14.59 7.40
C ASN A 203 -3.46 -14.58 8.42
N VAL A 204 -4.07 -13.41 8.59
CA VAL A 204 -5.19 -13.16 9.48
C VAL A 204 -6.48 -13.18 8.67
N THR A 205 -7.41 -14.05 9.06
CA THR A 205 -8.74 -14.08 8.46
C THR A 205 -9.61 -13.01 9.11
N THR A 206 -9.98 -11.97 8.37
CA THR A 206 -11.00 -10.99 8.71
C THR A 206 -12.11 -11.04 7.66
N MET A 207 -13.21 -10.30 7.87
CA MET A 207 -14.26 -10.19 6.85
C MET A 207 -13.68 -9.60 5.55
N ALA A 208 -12.79 -8.61 5.68
CA ALA A 208 -12.09 -7.98 4.57
C ALA A 208 -11.19 -8.96 3.80
N THR A 209 -10.33 -9.71 4.48
CA THR A 209 -9.44 -10.68 3.79
C THR A 209 -10.22 -11.87 3.21
N SER A 210 -11.35 -12.24 3.81
CA SER A 210 -12.18 -13.35 3.34
C SER A 210 -13.06 -12.99 2.13
N LEU A 211 -13.63 -11.78 2.08
CA LEU A 211 -14.57 -11.38 1.04
C LEU A 211 -13.93 -10.47 -0.03
N GLY A 212 -12.82 -9.83 0.30
CA GLY A 212 -12.26 -8.71 -0.45
C GLY A 212 -12.94 -7.39 -0.10
N MET A 213 -12.27 -6.27 -0.40
CA MET A 213 -12.70 -4.90 -0.05
C MET A 213 -14.11 -4.58 -0.59
N SER A 214 -14.35 -4.76 -1.89
CA SER A 214 -15.62 -4.39 -2.53
C SER A 214 -16.81 -5.16 -1.97
N ASN A 215 -16.66 -6.47 -1.74
CA ASN A 215 -17.71 -7.30 -1.17
C ASN A 215 -17.94 -6.98 0.31
N THR A 216 -16.89 -6.65 1.05
CA THR A 216 -16.99 -6.22 2.45
C THR A 216 -17.82 -4.93 2.55
N ILE A 217 -17.55 -3.93 1.71
CA ILE A 217 -18.33 -2.69 1.66
C ILE A 217 -19.79 -2.99 1.31
N ALA A 218 -20.05 -3.86 0.33
CA ALA A 218 -21.41 -4.24 -0.05
C ALA A 218 -22.17 -4.92 1.11
N VAL A 219 -21.51 -5.83 1.84
CA VAL A 219 -22.07 -6.45 3.05
C VAL A 219 -22.36 -5.42 4.13
N LEU A 220 -21.46 -4.46 4.36
CA LEU A 220 -21.67 -3.40 5.35
C LEU A 220 -22.85 -2.49 5.01
N VAL A 221 -23.02 -2.14 3.73
CA VAL A 221 -24.22 -1.41 3.27
C VAL A 221 -25.49 -2.24 3.53
N ALA A 222 -25.49 -3.52 3.16
CA ALA A 222 -26.64 -4.39 3.34
C ALA A 222 -27.00 -4.58 4.83
N VAL A 223 -26.00 -4.77 5.70
CA VAL A 223 -26.20 -4.90 7.15
C VAL A 223 -26.68 -3.59 7.75
N ALA A 224 -26.11 -2.44 7.35
CA ALA A 224 -26.55 -1.12 7.82
C ALA A 224 -28.03 -0.89 7.51
N VAL A 225 -28.43 -1.12 6.26
CA VAL A 225 -29.83 -0.92 5.82
C VAL A 225 -30.77 -1.90 6.51
N THR A 226 -30.46 -3.20 6.53
CA THR A 226 -31.35 -4.21 7.13
C THR A 226 -31.48 -4.04 8.65
N SER A 227 -30.39 -3.70 9.33
CA SER A 227 -30.40 -3.43 10.77
C SER A 227 -31.16 -2.15 11.09
N GLU A 228 -31.00 -1.08 10.31
CA GLU A 228 -31.77 0.15 10.51
C GLU A 228 -33.27 -0.12 10.41
N VAL A 229 -33.72 -0.86 9.39
CA VAL A 229 -35.14 -1.23 9.22
C VAL A 229 -35.63 -2.09 10.39
N TRP A 230 -34.81 -3.01 10.88
CA TRP A 230 -35.16 -3.85 12.03
C TRP A 230 -35.26 -3.04 13.33
N ILE A 231 -34.37 -2.07 13.54
CA ILE A 231 -34.34 -1.25 14.76
C ILE A 231 -35.46 -0.19 14.75
N SER A 232 -35.66 0.50 13.61
CA SER A 232 -36.66 1.56 13.47
C SER A 232 -38.08 1.01 13.32
N GLY A 233 -38.23 -0.20 12.79
CA GLY A 233 -39.53 -0.77 12.40
C GLY A 233 -40.14 -0.14 11.15
N GLU A 234 -39.49 0.86 10.53
CA GLU A 234 -40.01 1.63 9.40
C GLU A 234 -38.93 1.92 8.35
N ILE A 235 -39.31 1.85 7.07
CA ILE A 235 -38.46 2.25 5.95
C ILE A 235 -38.78 3.70 5.59
N THR A 236 -37.93 4.63 6.02
CA THR A 236 -38.09 6.06 5.71
C THR A 236 -36.91 6.61 4.88
N LEU A 237 -37.05 7.79 4.29
CA LEU A 237 -35.93 8.47 3.65
C LEU A 237 -34.80 8.77 4.65
N GLU A 238 -35.15 9.04 5.90
CA GLU A 238 -34.21 9.30 6.98
C GLU A 238 -33.38 8.05 7.33
N THR A 239 -34.02 6.89 7.39
CA THR A 239 -33.39 5.55 7.50
C THR A 239 -32.33 5.34 6.43
N GLY A 240 -32.65 5.69 5.18
CA GLY A 240 -31.72 5.62 4.05
C GLY A 240 -30.53 6.58 4.19
N ILE A 241 -30.78 7.84 4.54
CA ILE A 241 -29.74 8.86 4.73
C ILE A 241 -28.79 8.46 5.86
N ARG A 242 -29.29 7.97 7.00
CA ARG A 242 -28.46 7.55 8.14
C ARG A 242 -27.56 6.37 7.78
N SER A 243 -28.12 5.32 7.18
CA SER A 243 -27.38 4.13 6.76
C SER A 243 -26.27 4.49 5.76
N VAL A 244 -26.59 5.28 4.74
CA VAL A 244 -25.61 5.72 3.72
C VAL A 244 -24.58 6.66 4.30
N SER A 245 -24.95 7.55 5.23
CA SER A 245 -24.00 8.49 5.86
C SER A 245 -22.99 7.77 6.74
N VAL A 246 -23.42 6.79 7.54
CA VAL A 246 -22.53 6.00 8.40
C VAL A 246 -21.51 5.22 7.57
N VAL A 247 -21.96 4.55 6.51
CA VAL A 247 -21.07 3.82 5.59
C VAL A 247 -20.19 4.78 4.80
N GLY A 248 -20.74 5.89 4.30
CA GLY A 248 -20.04 6.87 3.48
C GLY A 248 -18.94 7.61 4.22
N LEU A 249 -19.19 8.06 5.46
CA LEU A 249 -18.18 8.67 6.32
C LEU A 249 -17.06 7.69 6.67
N SER A 250 -17.44 6.45 7.01
CA SER A 250 -16.45 5.40 7.34
C SER A 250 -15.61 5.02 6.11
N SER A 251 -16.23 4.97 4.92
CA SER A 251 -15.52 4.73 3.65
C SER A 251 -14.56 5.86 3.30
N LEU A 252 -14.94 7.12 3.56
CA LEU A 252 -14.08 8.28 3.32
C LEU A 252 -12.80 8.22 4.16
N ILE A 253 -12.89 7.77 5.42
CA ILE A 253 -11.74 7.58 6.31
C ILE A 253 -10.78 6.51 5.75
N VAL A 254 -11.32 5.40 5.25
CA VAL A 254 -10.50 4.33 4.63
C VAL A 254 -9.84 4.80 3.33
N ILE A 255 -10.57 5.50 2.46
CA ILE A 255 -10.07 5.98 1.17
C ILE A 255 -9.00 7.08 1.35
N THR A 256 -9.14 7.95 2.34
CA THR A 256 -8.21 9.07 2.55
C THR A 256 -6.88 8.63 3.18
N GLN A 257 -6.84 7.56 3.98
CA GLN A 257 -5.60 7.07 4.60
C GLN A 257 -4.82 6.07 3.74
N THR A 258 -5.46 5.42 2.75
CA THR A 258 -4.81 4.43 1.87
C THR A 258 -4.02 5.04 0.71
N ARG A 259 -4.22 6.34 0.40
CA ARG A 259 -3.66 6.98 -0.80
C ARG A 259 -2.16 7.33 -0.75
N ASP A 260 -1.52 7.38 0.43
CA ASP A 260 -0.15 7.92 0.57
C ASP A 260 0.87 6.99 1.26
N LYS A 261 0.66 5.67 1.30
CA LYS A 261 1.71 4.75 1.77
C LYS A 261 2.81 4.61 0.70
N ARG A 262 3.89 5.38 0.85
CA ARG A 262 5.14 5.19 0.08
C ARG A 262 6.01 4.14 0.75
N TRP A 263 6.35 3.09 0.03
CA TRP A 263 7.19 2.00 0.52
C TRP A 263 8.60 2.12 -0.08
N PRO A 264 9.62 2.53 0.70
CA PRO A 264 10.99 2.48 0.20
C PRO A 264 11.44 1.03 0.11
N PHE A 265 12.01 0.65 -1.03
CA PHE A 265 12.63 -0.67 -1.22
C PHE A 265 13.88 -0.54 -2.10
N ARG A 266 14.68 -1.62 -2.13
CA ARG A 266 15.87 -1.71 -2.98
C ARG A 266 15.51 -2.29 -4.32
N ASP A 267 15.84 -1.57 -5.38
CA ASP A 267 15.49 -1.88 -6.76
C ASP A 267 16.76 -2.18 -7.55
N ASN A 268 17.10 -3.47 -7.68
CA ASN A 268 18.29 -3.88 -8.41
C ASN A 268 18.22 -3.44 -9.87
N PHE A 269 17.02 -3.43 -10.44
CA PHE A 269 16.80 -3.13 -11.85
C PHE A 269 17.12 -1.66 -12.15
N ALA A 270 16.56 -0.72 -11.38
CA ALA A 270 16.87 0.70 -11.56
C ALA A 270 18.34 1.02 -11.27
N GLU A 271 18.93 0.40 -10.24
CA GLU A 271 20.34 0.63 -9.92
C GLU A 271 21.28 0.11 -11.03
N LEU A 272 20.98 -1.02 -11.67
CA LEU A 272 21.72 -1.50 -12.84
C LEU A 272 21.64 -0.53 -14.03
N LEU A 273 20.46 0.04 -14.29
CA LEU A 273 20.29 1.08 -15.32
C LEU A 273 21.03 2.38 -14.98
N MET A 274 21.04 2.78 -13.70
CA MET A 274 21.85 3.90 -13.22
C MET A 274 23.34 3.66 -13.45
N LEU A 275 23.81 2.46 -13.15
CA LEU A 275 25.20 2.07 -13.36
C LEU A 275 25.55 2.08 -14.86
N GLU A 276 24.67 1.58 -15.72
CA GLU A 276 24.86 1.64 -17.18
C GLU A 276 24.96 3.08 -17.69
N ALA A 277 24.07 3.96 -17.24
CA ALA A 277 24.02 5.34 -17.70
C ALA A 277 25.23 6.17 -17.24
N THR A 278 25.68 5.94 -15.99
CA THR A 278 26.68 6.79 -15.31
C THR A 278 28.08 6.19 -15.29
N GLY A 279 28.21 4.86 -15.32
CA GLY A 279 29.46 4.15 -15.05
C GLY A 279 29.99 4.34 -13.62
N ASN A 280 29.19 4.87 -12.69
CA ASN A 280 29.64 5.26 -11.36
C ASN A 280 29.06 4.34 -10.28
N TRP A 281 29.89 3.43 -9.78
CA TRP A 281 29.55 2.53 -8.66
C TRP A 281 29.23 3.25 -7.35
N GLY A 282 29.68 4.49 -7.15
CA GLY A 282 29.38 5.28 -5.96
C GLY A 282 27.94 5.80 -5.89
N LEU A 283 27.14 5.63 -6.95
CA LEU A 283 25.74 6.06 -7.02
C LEU A 283 24.74 4.91 -6.83
N VAL A 284 25.22 3.67 -6.65
CA VAL A 284 24.40 2.46 -6.55
C VAL A 284 24.85 1.62 -5.34
N ASP A 285 23.95 0.83 -4.76
CA ASP A 285 24.22 -0.09 -3.65
C ASP A 285 23.82 -1.53 -4.06
N LEU A 286 24.34 -1.93 -5.21
CA LEU A 286 24.10 -3.25 -5.80
C LEU A 286 24.84 -4.33 -5.01
N ARG A 287 24.07 -5.30 -4.52
CA ARG A 287 24.61 -6.52 -3.90
C ARG A 287 24.55 -7.65 -4.90
N ILE A 288 25.72 -8.05 -5.41
CA ILE A 288 25.82 -9.16 -6.36
C ILE A 288 25.36 -10.44 -5.64
N PRO A 289 24.24 -11.05 -6.07
CA PRO A 289 23.77 -12.29 -5.46
C PRO A 289 24.73 -13.44 -5.79
N PRO A 290 24.83 -14.46 -4.93
CA PRO A 290 25.63 -15.66 -5.22
C PRO A 290 25.02 -16.52 -6.35
N GLY A 291 23.76 -16.26 -6.71
CA GLY A 291 23.02 -16.98 -7.75
C GLY A 291 22.44 -16.03 -8.78
N LYS A 292 21.15 -16.18 -9.10
CA LYS A 292 20.47 -15.34 -10.08
C LYS A 292 20.00 -14.02 -9.46
N TRP A 293 19.82 -13.05 -10.33
CA TRP A 293 19.25 -11.77 -10.01
C TRP A 293 17.73 -11.87 -9.90
N ASN A 294 17.20 -11.08 -8.98
CA ASN A 294 15.79 -10.74 -8.91
C ASN A 294 15.66 -9.22 -8.89
N TYR A 295 14.45 -8.76 -9.16
CA TYR A 295 14.09 -7.35 -9.18
C TYR A 295 14.40 -6.62 -7.85
N PHE A 296 14.20 -7.28 -6.69
CA PHE A 296 14.40 -6.66 -5.37
C PHE A 296 15.79 -6.90 -4.78
N GLY A 297 16.52 -5.84 -4.45
CA GLY A 297 17.81 -5.92 -3.73
C GLY A 297 17.69 -6.26 -2.23
N GLY A 298 16.53 -6.74 -1.79
CA GLY A 298 16.20 -7.00 -0.39
C GLY A 298 14.83 -7.67 -0.27
N LYS A 299 14.15 -7.44 0.87
CA LYS A 299 12.79 -7.96 1.10
C LYS A 299 11.84 -7.39 0.03
N ALA A 300 11.07 -8.26 -0.60
CA ALA A 300 10.03 -7.85 -1.54
C ALA A 300 8.97 -7.00 -0.81
N VAL A 301 8.53 -5.91 -1.44
CA VAL A 301 7.41 -5.10 -0.94
C VAL A 301 6.22 -5.22 -1.89
N VAL A 302 5.01 -5.11 -1.34
CA VAL A 302 3.73 -5.16 -2.09
C VAL A 302 3.51 -6.42 -2.94
N THR A 303 4.27 -7.49 -2.66
CA THR A 303 4.20 -8.78 -3.35
C THR A 303 4.78 -9.90 -2.48
N ALA A 304 4.71 -11.15 -2.97
CA ALA A 304 5.19 -12.32 -2.24
C ALA A 304 6.72 -12.29 -2.05
N ASP A 305 7.17 -12.67 -0.85
CA ASP A 305 8.57 -12.81 -0.45
C ASP A 305 8.85 -14.29 -0.11
N PRO A 306 9.90 -14.94 -0.67
CA PRO A 306 10.89 -14.38 -1.58
C PRO A 306 10.33 -14.09 -2.97
N TYR A 307 10.73 -12.96 -3.56
CA TYR A 307 10.41 -12.65 -4.94
C TYR A 307 11.20 -13.57 -5.89
N PRO A 308 10.57 -14.14 -6.93
CA PRO A 308 11.25 -15.04 -7.86
C PRO A 308 12.39 -14.32 -8.59
N GLU A 309 13.41 -15.11 -8.94
CA GLU A 309 14.46 -14.71 -9.86
C GLU A 309 13.86 -14.47 -11.26
N ASP A 310 14.27 -13.38 -11.90
CA ASP A 310 13.71 -12.95 -13.17
C ASP A 310 14.77 -12.73 -14.26
N ILE A 311 14.39 -13.07 -15.48
CA ILE A 311 15.25 -13.04 -16.67
C ILE A 311 15.56 -11.60 -17.06
N ASP A 312 14.68 -10.65 -16.74
CA ASP A 312 14.84 -9.24 -17.07
C ASP A 312 16.04 -8.64 -16.35
N THR A 313 16.02 -8.69 -15.02
CA THR A 313 17.10 -8.18 -14.16
C THR A 313 18.38 -8.96 -14.41
N GLN A 314 18.30 -10.28 -14.61
CA GLN A 314 19.46 -11.09 -14.97
C GLN A 314 20.09 -10.62 -16.30
N SER A 315 19.30 -10.34 -17.33
CA SER A 315 19.80 -9.93 -18.63
C SER A 315 20.47 -8.55 -18.58
N ILE A 316 19.89 -7.61 -17.83
CA ILE A 316 20.53 -6.30 -17.60
C ILE A 316 21.83 -6.47 -16.81
N ALA A 317 21.81 -7.24 -15.72
CA ALA A 317 22.98 -7.52 -14.90
C ALA A 317 24.16 -8.03 -15.73
N ASN A 318 23.94 -9.01 -16.61
CA ASN A 318 25.01 -9.62 -17.42
C ASN A 318 25.49 -8.74 -18.59
N THR A 319 24.67 -7.81 -19.05
CA THR A 319 25.07 -6.84 -20.10
C THR A 319 25.81 -5.64 -19.52
N VAL A 320 25.46 -5.21 -18.29
CA VAL A 320 26.07 -4.08 -17.60
C VAL A 320 27.36 -4.49 -16.87
N MET A 321 27.34 -5.55 -16.08
CA MET A 321 28.50 -5.98 -15.30
C MET A 321 29.52 -6.77 -16.11
N ARG A 322 29.09 -7.38 -17.22
CA ARG A 322 29.93 -8.18 -18.13
C ARG A 322 30.81 -9.22 -17.41
N PRO A 323 30.19 -10.24 -16.79
CA PRO A 323 30.96 -11.34 -16.21
C PRO A 323 31.76 -12.09 -17.29
N VAL A 324 32.64 -13.00 -16.85
CA VAL A 324 33.42 -13.83 -17.79
C VAL A 324 32.48 -14.66 -18.69
N ASP A 325 32.88 -14.85 -19.94
CA ASP A 325 32.05 -15.50 -20.99
C ASP A 325 31.48 -16.85 -20.56
N ALA A 326 32.26 -17.68 -19.85
CA ALA A 326 31.79 -18.96 -19.35
C ALA A 326 30.56 -18.83 -18.42
N THR A 327 30.55 -17.82 -17.55
CA THR A 327 29.41 -17.54 -16.66
C THR A 327 28.23 -16.99 -17.45
N ALA A 328 28.48 -16.05 -18.36
CA ALA A 328 27.43 -15.49 -19.20
C ALA A 328 26.74 -16.56 -20.07
N HIS A 329 27.52 -17.42 -20.72
CA HIS A 329 26.99 -18.50 -21.55
C HIS A 329 26.20 -19.53 -20.76
N ALA A 330 26.62 -19.88 -19.55
CA ALA A 330 25.84 -20.76 -18.68
C ALA A 330 24.45 -20.17 -18.37
N VAL A 331 24.38 -18.87 -18.07
CA VAL A 331 23.10 -18.18 -17.84
C VAL A 331 22.26 -18.12 -19.12
N LEU A 332 22.87 -17.89 -20.28
CA LEU A 332 22.16 -17.91 -21.58
C LEU A 332 21.54 -19.27 -21.86
N ASP A 333 22.24 -20.37 -21.55
CA ASP A 333 21.70 -21.73 -21.68
C ASP A 333 20.48 -21.95 -20.77
N GLU A 334 20.54 -21.44 -19.55
CA GLU A 334 19.41 -21.51 -18.61
C GLU A 334 18.21 -20.68 -19.07
N ILE A 335 18.44 -19.49 -19.64
CA ILE A 335 17.38 -18.67 -20.22
C ILE A 335 16.75 -19.40 -21.41
N LEU A 336 17.55 -19.99 -22.29
CA LEU A 336 17.04 -20.74 -23.43
C LEU A 336 16.21 -21.97 -22.99
N ALA A 337 16.64 -22.67 -21.93
CA ALA A 337 15.89 -23.79 -21.37
C ALA A 337 14.52 -23.40 -20.75
N SER A 338 14.31 -22.10 -20.50
CA SER A 338 13.07 -21.53 -19.96
C SER A 338 12.06 -21.06 -21.03
N GLU A 339 12.43 -21.14 -22.31
CA GLU A 339 11.57 -20.76 -23.44
C GLU A 339 10.20 -21.45 -23.37
N ASN A 340 9.15 -20.70 -23.72
CA ASN A 340 7.78 -21.22 -23.73
C ASN A 340 7.48 -22.03 -25.01
N GLU A 341 6.27 -22.58 -25.12
CA GLU A 341 5.85 -23.39 -26.27
C GLU A 341 5.85 -22.63 -27.61
N GLU A 342 5.71 -21.30 -27.58
CA GLU A 342 5.70 -20.46 -28.78
C GLU A 342 7.12 -20.12 -29.26
N GLY A 343 8.11 -20.29 -28.39
CA GLY A 343 9.49 -19.91 -28.63
C GLY A 343 9.85 -18.51 -28.13
N LEU A 344 9.17 -18.05 -27.07
CA LEU A 344 9.36 -16.76 -26.45
C LEU A 344 9.99 -16.91 -25.07
N ILE A 345 10.96 -16.04 -24.77
CA ILE A 345 11.59 -15.98 -23.46
C ILE A 345 10.62 -15.34 -22.44
N PRO A 346 10.28 -16.03 -21.33
CA PRO A 346 9.40 -15.49 -20.30
C PRO A 346 10.13 -14.50 -19.37
N LEU A 347 9.37 -13.90 -18.44
CA LEU A 347 9.87 -13.04 -17.37
C LEU A 347 10.63 -13.81 -16.30
N TYR A 348 10.18 -15.02 -15.94
CA TYR A 348 10.76 -15.79 -14.84
C TYR A 348 11.41 -17.07 -15.35
N PHE A 349 12.44 -17.54 -14.64
CA PHE A 349 13.04 -18.85 -14.91
C PHE A 349 12.09 -20.02 -14.62
N GLN A 350 11.08 -19.81 -13.77
CA GLN A 350 10.16 -20.85 -13.31
C GLN A 350 9.06 -21.12 -14.35
N LYS A 351 8.94 -22.37 -14.81
CA LYS A 351 7.99 -22.77 -15.86
C LYS A 351 6.52 -22.72 -15.44
N ASP A 352 6.23 -22.77 -14.15
CA ASP A 352 4.88 -22.60 -13.59
C ASP A 352 4.39 -21.13 -13.66
N ARG A 353 5.24 -20.20 -14.10
CA ARG A 353 4.92 -18.78 -14.29
C ARG A 353 5.22 -18.33 -15.73
N PRO A 354 4.50 -18.83 -16.76
CA PRO A 354 4.79 -18.58 -18.17
C PRO A 354 4.35 -17.18 -18.63
N ARG A 355 4.92 -16.14 -18.01
CA ARG A 355 4.58 -14.74 -18.29
C ARG A 355 5.53 -14.20 -19.33
N VAL A 356 5.00 -13.73 -20.46
CA VAL A 356 5.77 -13.04 -21.50
C VAL A 356 5.53 -11.54 -21.41
N CYS A 357 6.59 -10.76 -21.61
CA CYS A 357 6.57 -9.29 -21.61
C CYS A 357 7.59 -8.81 -22.63
N VAL A 358 7.20 -7.90 -23.53
CA VAL A 358 8.04 -7.51 -24.67
C VAL A 358 9.33 -6.81 -24.25
N GLU A 359 9.29 -6.05 -23.15
CA GLU A 359 10.45 -5.38 -22.56
C GLU A 359 11.50 -6.37 -22.07
N VAL A 360 11.05 -7.44 -21.39
CA VAL A 360 11.90 -8.55 -20.95
C VAL A 360 12.51 -9.23 -22.16
N CYS A 361 11.70 -9.51 -23.19
CA CYS A 361 12.18 -10.10 -24.43
C CYS A 361 13.28 -9.23 -25.07
N ALA A 362 13.13 -7.90 -25.08
CA ALA A 362 14.14 -6.99 -25.60
C ALA A 362 15.46 -7.05 -24.80
N ASN A 363 15.38 -7.08 -23.46
CA ASN A 363 16.56 -7.20 -22.61
C ASN A 363 17.24 -8.57 -22.73
N ALA A 364 16.46 -9.66 -22.81
CA ALA A 364 16.97 -11.00 -23.07
C ALA A 364 17.68 -11.07 -24.43
N CYS A 365 17.05 -10.60 -25.51
CA CYS A 365 17.70 -10.50 -26.82
C CYS A 365 18.99 -9.67 -26.74
N THR A 366 19.00 -8.55 -26.01
CA THR A 366 20.21 -7.73 -25.83
C THR A 366 21.35 -8.56 -25.25
N PHE A 367 21.06 -9.40 -24.26
CA PHE A 367 22.04 -10.30 -23.66
C PHE A 367 22.55 -11.34 -24.66
N PHE A 368 21.68 -12.04 -25.39
CA PHE A 368 22.09 -13.02 -26.42
C PHE A 368 22.95 -12.39 -27.52
N TYR A 369 22.55 -11.23 -28.06
CA TYR A 369 23.31 -10.55 -29.12
C TYR A 369 24.65 -10.02 -28.63
N THR A 370 24.75 -9.56 -27.37
CA THR A 370 26.01 -9.09 -26.77
C THR A 370 27.08 -10.19 -26.74
N TYR A 371 26.68 -11.45 -26.56
CA TYR A 371 27.59 -12.61 -26.50
C TYR A 371 27.57 -13.44 -27.79
N GLY A 372 27.14 -12.86 -28.92
CA GLY A 372 27.21 -13.52 -30.24
C GLY A 372 26.21 -14.67 -30.46
N ARG A 373 25.22 -14.82 -29.58
CA ARG A 373 24.22 -15.91 -29.59
C ARG A 373 22.82 -15.47 -30.05
N GLY A 374 22.72 -14.30 -30.70
CA GLY A 374 21.44 -13.73 -31.15
C GLY A 374 20.61 -14.65 -32.08
N HIS A 375 21.27 -15.54 -32.83
CA HIS A 375 20.61 -16.49 -33.73
C HIS A 375 19.71 -17.51 -33.02
N GLU A 376 19.95 -17.78 -31.72
CA GLU A 376 19.19 -18.76 -30.93
C GLU A 376 17.84 -18.20 -30.46
N VAL A 377 17.68 -16.88 -30.41
CA VAL A 377 16.47 -16.21 -29.91
C VAL A 377 15.71 -15.49 -31.01
N ARG A 378 15.76 -16.02 -32.24
CA ARG A 378 15.23 -15.33 -33.43
C ARG A 378 13.74 -15.01 -33.34
N LYS A 379 12.93 -15.93 -32.83
CA LYS A 379 11.49 -15.72 -32.63
C LYS A 379 11.19 -14.61 -31.63
N THR A 380 11.93 -14.60 -30.51
CA THR A 380 11.81 -13.55 -29.49
C THR A 380 12.22 -12.19 -30.06
N PHE A 381 13.28 -12.15 -30.89
CA PHE A 381 13.69 -10.92 -31.59
C PHE A 381 12.61 -10.42 -32.56
N GLU A 382 12.03 -11.31 -33.37
CA GLU A 382 10.97 -10.97 -34.33
C GLU A 382 9.72 -10.46 -33.63
N PHE A 383 9.36 -11.03 -32.47
CA PHE A 383 8.29 -10.53 -31.62
C PHE A 383 8.54 -9.08 -31.18
N VAL A 384 9.73 -8.77 -30.64
CA VAL A 384 10.11 -7.41 -30.24
C VAL A 384 10.09 -6.43 -31.42
N LEU A 385 10.65 -6.83 -32.56
CA LEU A 385 10.68 -6.00 -33.77
C LEU A 385 9.27 -5.73 -34.31
N ALA A 386 8.40 -6.74 -34.33
CA ALA A 386 7.02 -6.61 -34.76
C ALA A 386 6.24 -5.65 -33.85
N THR A 387 6.39 -5.78 -32.53
CA THR A 387 5.78 -4.85 -31.57
C THR A 387 6.21 -3.40 -31.82
N LEU A 388 7.52 -3.16 -31.97
CA LEU A 388 8.04 -1.82 -32.23
C LEU A 388 7.55 -1.26 -33.57
N ARG A 389 7.51 -2.10 -34.62
CA ARG A 389 7.04 -1.72 -35.96
C ARG A 389 5.56 -1.35 -35.97
N ASN A 390 4.73 -2.14 -35.30
CA ASN A 390 3.28 -1.96 -35.28
C ASN A 390 2.83 -0.88 -34.29
N ARG A 391 3.75 -0.31 -33.49
CA ARG A 391 3.43 0.58 -32.35
C ARG A 391 2.49 -0.08 -31.35
N ASP A 392 2.52 -1.41 -31.27
CA ASP A 392 1.64 -2.20 -30.42
C ASP A 392 2.23 -2.33 -29.02
N PHE A 393 2.35 -1.19 -28.35
CA PHE A 393 2.96 -1.11 -27.02
C PHE A 393 2.09 -1.75 -25.91
N GLY A 394 0.98 -2.39 -26.28
CA GLY A 394 0.09 -3.12 -25.39
C GLY A 394 -0.61 -2.25 -24.34
N PRO A 395 -1.52 -2.84 -23.54
CA PRO A 395 -2.02 -2.19 -22.35
C PRO A 395 -0.90 -2.09 -21.29
N ASN A 396 -0.74 -0.90 -20.71
CA ASN A 396 0.22 -0.49 -19.68
C ASN A 396 0.17 -1.33 -18.39
N ARG A 397 0.52 -2.62 -18.44
CA ARG A 397 0.45 -3.50 -17.26
C ARG A 397 1.59 -3.23 -16.28
N TYR A 398 2.78 -2.97 -16.82
CA TYR A 398 3.97 -2.64 -16.03
C TYR A 398 4.44 -1.25 -16.38
N TYR A 399 4.65 -0.94 -17.66
CA TYR A 399 5.13 0.39 -18.06
C TYR A 399 3.96 1.31 -18.38
N PHE A 400 4.04 2.57 -17.93
CA PHE A 400 2.98 3.57 -18.15
C PHE A 400 3.05 4.23 -19.53
N THR A 401 4.19 4.09 -20.18
CA THR A 401 4.54 4.80 -21.41
C THR A 401 5.40 3.88 -22.27
N PRO A 402 5.48 4.10 -23.60
CA PRO A 402 6.27 3.25 -24.50
C PRO A 402 7.79 3.49 -24.41
N GLU A 403 8.23 4.58 -23.79
CA GLU A 403 9.63 5.00 -23.72
C GLU A 403 10.56 3.92 -23.14
N PRO A 404 10.24 3.18 -22.06
CA PRO A 404 11.07 2.09 -21.55
C PRO A 404 11.30 0.96 -22.56
N LEU A 405 10.27 0.52 -23.29
CA LEU A 405 10.45 -0.45 -24.37
C LEU A 405 11.37 0.09 -25.47
N MET A 406 11.14 1.33 -25.91
CA MET A 406 11.99 1.99 -26.91
C MET A 406 13.45 2.08 -26.42
N TYR A 407 13.66 2.29 -25.12
CA TYR A 407 14.99 2.30 -24.51
C TYR A 407 15.66 0.93 -24.59
N TYR A 408 14.95 -0.15 -24.24
CA TYR A 408 15.50 -1.51 -24.35
C TYR A 408 15.74 -1.93 -25.79
N CYS A 409 14.85 -1.56 -26.72
CA CYS A 409 15.09 -1.72 -28.16
C CYS A 409 16.33 -0.93 -28.62
N CYS A 410 16.59 0.25 -28.07
CA CYS A 410 17.81 1.01 -28.35
C CYS A 410 19.06 0.26 -27.88
N ARG A 411 19.02 -0.34 -26.68
CA ARG A 411 20.10 -1.19 -26.15
C ARG A 411 20.34 -2.39 -27.07
N LEU A 412 19.28 -3.11 -27.44
CA LEU A 412 19.33 -4.25 -28.37
C LEU A 412 19.92 -3.86 -29.72
N ALA A 413 19.40 -2.82 -30.36
CA ALA A 413 19.83 -2.37 -31.68
C ALA A 413 21.31 -1.99 -31.75
N HIS A 414 21.94 -1.65 -30.62
CA HIS A 414 23.35 -1.30 -30.50
C HIS A 414 24.21 -2.38 -29.83
N SER A 415 23.65 -3.55 -29.55
CA SER A 415 24.39 -4.65 -28.91
C SER A 415 25.37 -5.36 -29.86
N ALA A 416 25.05 -5.41 -31.15
CA ALA A 416 25.89 -5.99 -32.19
C ALA A 416 25.66 -5.28 -33.55
N ASN A 417 26.51 -5.62 -34.53
CA ASN A 417 26.43 -5.09 -35.90
C ASN A 417 25.91 -6.17 -36.87
N THR A 418 24.65 -6.55 -36.73
CA THR A 418 23.97 -7.49 -37.65
C THR A 418 22.91 -6.76 -38.49
N PRO A 419 22.58 -7.25 -39.70
CA PRO A 419 21.60 -6.60 -40.58
C PRO A 419 20.23 -6.38 -39.92
N GLU A 420 19.73 -7.34 -39.14
CA GLU A 420 18.44 -7.20 -38.46
C GLU A 420 18.44 -6.14 -37.35
N LEU A 421 19.59 -5.90 -36.70
CA LEU A 421 19.70 -4.85 -35.70
C LEU A 421 19.79 -3.48 -36.36
N LEU A 422 20.36 -3.38 -37.57
CA LEU A 422 20.32 -2.15 -38.37
C LEU A 422 18.87 -1.81 -38.77
N GLU A 423 18.09 -2.80 -39.22
CA GLU A 423 16.66 -2.63 -39.49
C GLU A 423 15.90 -2.16 -38.25
N MET A 424 16.20 -2.74 -37.08
CA MET A 424 15.60 -2.28 -35.81
C MET A 424 15.95 -0.82 -35.49
N ARG A 425 17.17 -0.33 -35.80
CA ARG A 425 17.55 1.09 -35.62
C ARG A 425 16.64 2.01 -36.42
N ASP A 426 16.34 1.64 -37.66
CA ASP A 426 15.48 2.45 -38.54
C ASP A 426 14.03 2.47 -38.06
N VAL A 427 13.50 1.30 -37.65
CA VAL A 427 12.14 1.21 -37.07
C VAL A 427 12.05 2.01 -35.76
N LEU A 428 13.07 1.92 -34.91
CA LEU A 428 13.15 2.64 -33.64
C LEU A 428 13.20 4.15 -33.86
N ARG A 429 13.93 4.62 -34.87
CA ARG A 429 14.02 6.05 -35.23
C ARG A 429 12.63 6.62 -35.49
N GLY A 430 11.87 5.99 -36.37
CA GLY A 430 10.50 6.43 -36.64
C GLY A 430 9.63 6.41 -35.37
N ALA A 431 9.77 5.37 -34.54
CA ALA A 431 8.97 5.25 -33.33
C ALA A 431 9.24 6.35 -32.29
N VAL A 432 10.50 6.79 -32.17
CA VAL A 432 10.87 7.89 -31.27
C VAL A 432 10.51 9.24 -31.87
N GLU A 433 10.67 9.43 -33.18
CA GLU A 433 10.27 10.66 -33.88
C GLU A 433 8.78 10.95 -33.72
N ASP A 434 7.92 9.93 -33.78
CA ASP A 434 6.48 10.02 -33.50
C ASP A 434 6.17 10.57 -32.09
N ARG A 435 7.13 10.48 -31.16
CA ARG A 435 6.96 10.83 -29.74
C ARG A 435 7.63 12.14 -29.34
N ILE A 436 8.52 12.71 -30.17
CA ILE A 436 9.21 13.97 -29.85
C ILE A 436 8.21 15.09 -29.56
N GLY A 437 8.39 15.83 -28.47
CA GLY A 437 7.50 16.93 -28.07
C GLY A 437 6.14 16.48 -27.51
N SER A 438 5.87 15.18 -27.43
CA SER A 438 4.67 14.70 -26.73
C SER A 438 4.84 14.86 -25.22
N LYS A 439 3.81 15.38 -24.54
CA LYS A 439 3.76 15.39 -23.08
C LYS A 439 3.65 13.96 -22.56
N THR A 440 4.31 13.69 -21.44
CA THR A 440 4.33 12.35 -20.81
C THR A 440 3.78 12.45 -19.40
N THR A 441 2.46 12.55 -19.29
CA THR A 441 1.76 12.60 -18.00
C THR A 441 1.45 11.18 -17.53
N ILE A 442 1.63 10.91 -16.22
CA ILE A 442 1.32 9.61 -15.61
C ILE A 442 0.17 9.78 -14.61
N GLY A 443 -1.06 9.60 -15.12
CA GLY A 443 -2.28 9.94 -14.38
C GLY A 443 -2.53 11.45 -14.35
N ASP A 444 -2.99 11.97 -13.21
CA ASP A 444 -3.24 13.40 -12.98
C ASP A 444 -1.97 14.18 -12.53
N GLU A 445 -0.79 13.56 -12.60
CA GLU A 445 0.48 14.13 -12.15
C GLU A 445 1.23 14.84 -13.30
N GLU A 446 2.13 15.77 -12.95
CA GLU A 446 2.94 16.57 -13.87
C GLU A 446 3.86 15.71 -14.78
N ASP A 447 4.51 16.34 -15.77
CA ASP A 447 5.30 15.68 -16.82
C ASP A 447 6.42 14.77 -16.25
N ASN A 448 6.51 13.54 -16.74
CA ASN A 448 7.51 12.55 -16.31
C ASN A 448 8.88 12.80 -16.97
N ALA A 449 9.79 13.42 -16.23
CA ALA A 449 11.15 13.69 -16.67
C ALA A 449 11.93 12.44 -17.14
N ALA A 450 11.65 11.25 -16.61
CA ALA A 450 12.34 10.02 -17.02
C ALA A 450 12.06 9.67 -18.48
N CYS A 451 10.83 9.84 -18.95
CA CYS A 451 10.45 9.58 -20.34
C CYS A 451 11.16 10.55 -21.30
N LEU A 452 11.20 11.84 -20.97
CA LEU A 452 11.93 12.85 -21.74
C LEU A 452 13.42 12.52 -21.83
N ALA A 453 14.04 12.17 -20.70
CA ALA A 453 15.44 11.77 -20.65
C ALA A 453 15.72 10.53 -21.52
N ILE A 454 14.85 9.51 -21.46
CA ILE A 454 14.95 8.33 -22.31
C ILE A 454 14.89 8.70 -23.80
N ARG A 455 13.89 9.49 -24.23
CA ARG A 455 13.77 9.89 -25.64
C ARG A 455 15.01 10.62 -26.12
N LEU A 456 15.54 11.55 -25.31
CA LEU A 456 16.78 12.25 -25.61
C LEU A 456 17.97 11.30 -25.76
N LEU A 457 18.13 10.32 -24.87
CA LEU A 457 19.20 9.32 -24.95
C LEU A 457 19.10 8.47 -26.21
N ILE A 458 17.88 8.06 -26.60
CA ILE A 458 17.67 7.28 -27.82
C ILE A 458 17.97 8.14 -29.06
N CYS A 459 17.42 9.35 -29.11
CA CYS A 459 17.70 10.34 -30.16
C CYS A 459 19.21 10.57 -30.34
N GLN A 460 19.95 10.72 -29.25
CA GLN A 460 21.40 10.90 -29.28
C GLN A 460 22.14 9.69 -29.87
N ARG A 461 21.74 8.47 -29.51
CA ARG A 461 22.33 7.25 -30.07
C ARG A 461 22.01 7.05 -31.54
N LEU A 462 20.82 7.49 -31.97
CA LEU A 462 20.40 7.40 -33.37
C LEU A 462 20.90 8.58 -34.22
N GLY A 463 21.40 9.65 -33.62
CA GLY A 463 21.78 10.88 -34.32
C GLY A 463 20.58 11.72 -34.78
N THR A 464 19.44 11.64 -34.09
CA THR A 464 18.25 12.47 -34.35
C THR A 464 18.25 13.69 -33.42
N PRO A 465 18.20 14.94 -33.91
CA PRO A 465 18.08 16.12 -33.06
C PRO A 465 16.76 16.17 -32.29
N ASN A 466 16.80 16.55 -31.01
CA ASN A 466 15.60 16.70 -30.18
C ASN A 466 15.72 17.91 -29.22
N PRO A 467 15.67 19.15 -29.75
CA PRO A 467 15.75 20.35 -28.91
C PRO A 467 14.49 20.60 -28.09
N VAL A 468 13.34 20.04 -28.52
CA VAL A 468 12.05 20.23 -27.86
C VAL A 468 12.02 19.53 -26.51
N ASP A 469 12.35 18.24 -26.46
CA ASP A 469 12.38 17.50 -25.20
C ASP A 469 13.53 17.96 -24.31
N LEU A 470 14.64 18.44 -24.88
CA LEU A 470 15.75 19.01 -24.10
C LEU A 470 15.29 20.24 -23.33
N LYS A 471 14.58 21.16 -24.01
CA LYS A 471 14.03 22.35 -23.37
C LYS A 471 13.05 21.97 -22.25
N ALA A 472 12.11 21.07 -22.54
CA ALA A 472 11.14 20.60 -21.54
C ALA A 472 11.83 19.94 -20.33
N LEU A 473 12.85 19.12 -20.56
CA LEU A 473 13.59 18.47 -19.48
C LEU A 473 14.32 19.49 -18.59
N LEU A 474 14.91 20.53 -19.18
CA LEU A 474 15.58 21.59 -18.42
C LEU A 474 14.59 22.42 -17.58
N GLU A 475 13.37 22.62 -18.07
CA GLU A 475 12.30 23.31 -17.34
C GLU A 475 11.80 22.49 -16.13
N LEU A 476 11.97 21.17 -16.14
CA LEU A 476 11.61 20.27 -15.02
C LEU A 476 12.71 20.11 -13.96
N GLN A 477 13.86 20.80 -14.11
CA GLN A 477 14.93 20.70 -13.12
C GLN A 477 14.53 21.42 -11.81
N GLU A 478 14.56 20.70 -10.70
CA GLU A 478 14.29 21.23 -9.35
C GLU A 478 15.48 22.04 -8.81
N GLU A 479 15.25 22.86 -7.78
CA GLU A 479 16.29 23.68 -7.14
C GLU A 479 17.49 22.87 -6.60
N ASP A 480 17.26 21.61 -6.21
CA ASP A 480 18.31 20.72 -5.74
C ASP A 480 19.07 20.01 -6.88
N GLY A 481 18.76 20.35 -8.13
CA GLY A 481 19.35 19.80 -9.34
C GLY A 481 18.77 18.46 -9.78
N SER A 482 17.78 17.92 -9.06
CA SER A 482 17.06 16.71 -9.46
C SER A 482 15.92 17.01 -10.45
N PHE A 483 15.15 15.98 -10.80
CA PHE A 483 14.05 16.05 -11.78
C PHE A 483 12.78 15.36 -11.24
N GLY A 484 12.58 15.42 -9.92
CA GLY A 484 11.47 14.73 -9.26
C GLY A 484 11.55 13.19 -9.31
N ILE A 485 10.45 12.54 -8.92
CA ILE A 485 10.30 11.09 -9.02
C ILE A 485 9.84 10.76 -10.44
N GLY A 486 10.72 10.17 -11.25
CA GLY A 486 10.30 9.62 -12.54
C GLY A 486 9.64 8.26 -12.34
N TRP A 487 8.31 8.22 -12.52
CA TRP A 487 7.53 7.00 -12.49
C TRP A 487 7.86 6.14 -13.69
N TYR A 488 8.42 4.96 -13.46
CA TYR A 488 9.02 4.14 -14.52
C TYR A 488 8.14 2.93 -14.86
N TYR A 489 7.59 2.25 -13.85
CA TYR A 489 6.65 1.14 -14.03
C TYR A 489 5.72 0.97 -12.81
N GLY A 490 4.76 0.05 -12.88
CA GLY A 490 3.82 -0.29 -11.81
C GLY A 490 3.72 -1.78 -11.57
N PHE A 491 3.30 -2.17 -10.36
CA PHE A 491 3.08 -3.57 -10.03
C PHE A 491 1.77 -4.08 -10.65
N GLY A 492 1.85 -5.09 -11.51
CA GLY A 492 0.71 -5.52 -12.31
C GLY A 492 -0.58 -5.92 -11.56
N LYS A 493 -0.52 -6.37 -10.30
CA LYS A 493 -1.73 -6.71 -9.50
C LYS A 493 -2.22 -5.56 -8.62
N SER A 494 -1.32 -4.87 -7.93
CA SER A 494 -1.67 -3.76 -7.01
C SER A 494 -1.77 -2.41 -7.70
N GLN A 495 -1.28 -2.30 -8.95
CA GLN A 495 -1.14 -1.06 -9.72
C GLN A 495 -0.31 0.01 -8.98
N ALA A 496 0.45 -0.39 -7.95
CA ALA A 496 1.32 0.52 -7.21
C ALA A 496 2.37 1.09 -8.17
N LYS A 497 2.45 2.43 -8.24
CA LYS A 497 3.43 3.13 -9.06
C LYS A 497 4.82 3.02 -8.42
N ILE A 498 5.82 2.77 -9.24
CA ILE A 498 7.22 2.69 -8.83
C ILE A 498 7.98 3.75 -9.62
N GLY A 499 8.67 4.59 -8.87
CA GLY A 499 9.49 5.65 -9.42
C GLY A 499 10.78 5.77 -8.63
N HIS A 500 11.83 6.21 -9.31
CA HIS A 500 13.16 6.25 -8.74
C HIS A 500 13.85 7.58 -9.07
N ARG A 501 13.89 8.50 -8.09
CA ARG A 501 14.50 9.83 -8.23
C ARG A 501 15.95 9.77 -8.72
N GLY A 502 16.73 8.82 -8.20
CA GLY A 502 18.12 8.59 -8.63
C GLY A 502 18.27 8.21 -10.10
N LEU A 503 17.52 7.23 -10.59
CA LEU A 503 17.45 6.83 -12.00
C LEU A 503 17.04 8.00 -12.89
N THR A 504 15.99 8.74 -12.52
CA THR A 504 15.56 9.92 -13.26
C THR A 504 16.69 10.93 -13.39
N ALA A 505 17.33 11.30 -12.27
CA ALA A 505 18.46 12.23 -12.31
C ALA A 505 19.65 11.69 -13.13
N ALA A 506 19.98 10.40 -13.00
CA ALA A 506 21.06 9.78 -13.75
C ALA A 506 20.82 9.83 -15.27
N LEU A 507 19.62 9.46 -15.72
CA LEU A 507 19.24 9.51 -17.13
C LEU A 507 19.18 10.96 -17.63
N SER A 508 18.56 11.87 -16.88
CA SER A 508 18.43 13.29 -17.26
C SER A 508 19.79 13.97 -17.40
N VAL A 509 20.69 13.81 -16.43
CA VAL A 509 22.03 14.39 -16.50
C VAL A 509 22.83 13.80 -17.66
N LYS A 510 22.70 12.49 -17.92
CA LYS A 510 23.36 11.84 -19.06
C LYS A 510 22.82 12.41 -20.38
N ALA A 511 21.50 12.57 -20.51
CA ALA A 511 20.84 13.13 -21.66
C ALA A 511 21.31 14.58 -21.91
N ILE A 512 21.32 15.44 -20.89
CA ILE A 512 21.74 16.84 -21.03
C ILE A 512 23.21 16.92 -21.48
N LYS A 513 24.11 16.16 -20.85
CA LYS A 513 25.54 16.11 -21.24
C LYS A 513 25.73 15.66 -22.68
N GLY A 514 24.98 14.64 -23.11
CA GLY A 514 25.02 14.13 -24.48
C GLY A 514 24.56 15.17 -25.50
N ALA A 515 23.48 15.92 -25.18
CA ALA A 515 22.96 16.96 -26.06
C ALA A 515 23.94 18.13 -26.21
N VAL A 516 24.58 18.57 -25.12
CA VAL A 516 25.61 19.62 -25.15
C VAL A 516 26.83 19.21 -25.99
N SER A 517 27.18 17.92 -25.99
CA SER A 517 28.33 17.41 -26.76
C SER A 517 28.05 17.29 -28.27
N GLN A 518 26.78 17.39 -28.67
CA GLN A 518 26.32 17.31 -30.07
C GLN A 518 26.02 18.69 -30.68
N MET A 519 26.01 19.74 -29.86
CA MET A 519 25.99 21.15 -30.28
C MET A 519 27.42 21.61 -30.59
#